data_AF-A0A936PU07-F1
#
_entry.id   AF-A0A936PU07-F1
#
_cell.length_a   1.000
_cell.length_b   1.000
_cell.length_c   1.000
_cell.angle_alpha   90.00
_cell.angle_beta   90.00
_cell.angle_gamma   90.00
#
_symmetry.space_group_name_H-M   'P 1'
#
loop_
_entity.id
_entity.type
_entity.pdbx_description
1 polymer ?
#
loop_
_entity_poly.entity_id
_entity_poly.type
_entity_poly.pdbx_seq_one_letter_code
_entity_poly.pdbx_strand_id
1 'polypeptide(L)'
;MHHVTSLLRAGLLLGAALPSSALACSFIEYDEHLIDDTIEDEVAPSLPSLDELDINRGVGPTRAGFGSQMSTSCDDLGWITLRLSAEDDLSPPENLGFVFALDTGSLPFTLPSEPARPFDGSITFVWIDGATDDQEPIEATVTVNTMDEAGNLSAESLLLTISDEGSEEGVKGCSTGSGAPGLGLGLLGLVAWPRRRGLRPGAPAIIQRGQGPGTSMHPVKSLLRAGLLLGAALPSCALACSFASNEQHLIDDSLDDVVPPSLPSLGELSIQRWHGPVEVSPGVAMNDSCGDLGWVTLWLSAEDDRSAPENLGFVFTLESGEAPFTWPTEPIRPAEDGILFIWVDEATDEQEPIEATLSVNTVDEAGNVSDEALLLTISDEGSEAEVKGCPPPQAPRASGF
;
A
#
# COMPACT_ATOMS: atom_id res chain seq x y z
N MET A 1 -51.76 -50.02 -6.69
CA MET A 1 -51.59 -48.76 -7.46
C MET A 1 -50.77 -47.83 -6.58
N HIS A 2 -49.46 -47.77 -6.82
CA HIS A 2 -48.50 -47.08 -5.97
C HIS A 2 -48.31 -45.63 -6.43
N HIS A 3 -48.50 -44.70 -5.50
CA HIS A 3 -48.07 -43.31 -5.62
C HIS A 3 -46.53 -43.25 -5.57
N VAL A 4 -45.92 -42.63 -6.58
CA VAL A 4 -44.52 -42.23 -6.58
C VAL A 4 -44.48 -40.71 -6.69
N THR A 5 -44.51 -40.05 -5.53
CA THR A 5 -44.15 -38.64 -5.35
C THR A 5 -42.66 -38.60 -5.03
N SER A 6 -41.82 -38.31 -6.03
CA SER A 6 -40.39 -38.12 -5.81
C SER A 6 -40.08 -36.63 -5.77
N LEU A 7 -39.58 -36.21 -4.62
CA LEU A 7 -39.18 -34.86 -4.24
C LEU A 7 -37.98 -34.37 -5.08
N LEU A 8 -38.20 -33.36 -5.91
CA LEU A 8 -37.12 -32.50 -6.41
C LEU A 8 -36.82 -31.47 -5.32
N ARG A 9 -35.86 -31.78 -4.44
CA ARG A 9 -35.28 -30.77 -3.52
C ARG A 9 -34.32 -29.89 -4.33
N ALA A 10 -34.77 -28.68 -4.63
CA ALA A 10 -33.93 -27.59 -5.07
C ALA A 10 -32.98 -27.21 -3.92
N GLY A 11 -31.71 -27.63 -4.02
CA GLY A 11 -30.63 -27.18 -3.15
C GLY A 11 -30.12 -25.84 -3.68
N LEU A 12 -30.80 -24.74 -3.32
CA LEU A 12 -30.27 -23.39 -3.50
C LEU A 12 -29.28 -23.15 -2.36
N LEU A 13 -28.01 -23.48 -2.59
CA LEU A 13 -26.91 -23.08 -1.71
C LEU A 13 -26.76 -21.56 -1.87
N LEU A 14 -27.37 -20.79 -0.97
CA LEU A 14 -26.98 -19.42 -0.69
C LEU A 14 -25.53 -19.48 -0.17
N GLY A 15 -24.56 -19.31 -1.07
CA GLY A 15 -23.21 -18.94 -0.68
C GLY A 15 -23.30 -17.54 -0.11
N ALA A 16 -23.25 -17.43 1.22
CA ALA A 16 -23.01 -16.16 1.87
C ALA A 16 -21.64 -15.67 1.36
N ALA A 17 -21.66 -14.71 0.44
CA ALA A 17 -20.48 -13.94 0.12
C ALA A 17 -20.11 -13.20 1.40
N LEU A 18 -19.03 -13.64 2.04
CA LEU A 18 -18.40 -12.85 3.09
C LEU A 18 -18.05 -11.50 2.44
N PRO A 19 -18.39 -10.37 3.08
CA PRO A 19 -17.97 -9.07 2.57
C PRO A 19 -16.45 -9.08 2.51
N SER A 20 -15.91 -9.06 1.29
CA SER A 20 -14.51 -8.74 1.07
C SER A 20 -14.38 -7.24 1.26
N SER A 21 -13.85 -6.82 2.40
CA SER A 21 -13.46 -5.43 2.63
C SER A 21 -12.53 -5.02 1.50
N ALA A 22 -12.94 -4.04 0.70
CA ALA A 22 -12.04 -3.37 -0.22
C ALA A 22 -11.17 -2.45 0.63
N LEU A 23 -9.93 -2.87 0.84
CA LEU A 23 -8.95 -2.16 1.64
C LEU A 23 -8.41 -0.98 0.81
N ALA A 24 -8.57 0.23 1.33
CA ALA A 24 -8.16 1.48 0.69
C ALA A 24 -6.79 1.93 1.19
N CYS A 25 -5.98 2.55 0.36
CA CYS A 25 -4.67 3.05 0.75
C CYS A 25 -4.81 4.06 1.90
N SER A 26 -3.91 3.98 2.87
CA SER A 26 -3.79 4.99 3.92
C SER A 26 -2.50 5.76 3.69
N PHE A 27 -2.59 7.07 3.62
CA PHE A 27 -1.44 7.96 3.52
C PHE A 27 -1.46 8.85 4.75
N ILE A 28 -0.28 9.06 5.32
CA ILE A 28 -0.11 10.03 6.39
C ILE A 28 0.03 11.39 5.72
N GLU A 29 -0.98 12.24 5.91
CA GLU A 29 -0.98 13.63 5.45
C GLU A 29 -0.16 14.51 6.41
N TYR A 30 0.00 15.78 6.04
CA TYR A 30 0.56 16.80 6.91
C TYR A 30 -0.46 17.21 7.99
N ASP A 31 0.04 17.73 9.12
CA ASP A 31 -0.81 18.36 10.13
C ASP A 31 -1.12 19.82 9.76
N GLU A 32 -2.21 20.37 10.29
CA GLU A 32 -2.41 21.82 10.27
C GLU A 32 -1.44 22.49 11.25
N HIS A 33 -0.76 23.54 10.80
CA HIS A 33 0.11 24.34 11.67
C HIS A 33 -0.73 25.23 12.58
N LEU A 34 -0.48 25.17 13.89
CA LEU A 34 -1.21 25.95 14.88
C LEU A 34 -0.43 27.21 15.25
N ILE A 35 -1.10 28.35 15.21
CA ILE A 35 -0.57 29.63 15.69
C ILE A 35 -0.93 29.79 17.17
N ASP A 36 0.07 29.99 18.02
CA ASP A 36 -0.05 30.29 19.45
C ASP A 36 0.06 31.80 19.66
N ASP A 37 -1.07 32.46 19.93
CA ASP A 37 -1.15 33.90 20.15
C ASP A 37 -0.58 34.35 21.51
N THR A 38 -0.13 33.42 22.35
CA THR A 38 0.53 33.69 23.63
C THR A 38 2.05 33.85 23.48
N ILE A 39 2.63 33.43 22.35
CA ILE A 39 4.05 33.60 22.05
C ILE A 39 4.29 35.02 21.50
N GLU A 40 5.03 35.83 22.26
CA GLU A 40 5.49 37.13 21.79
C GLU A 40 6.82 36.98 21.03
N ASP A 41 6.74 36.63 19.75
CA ASP A 41 7.87 36.64 18.81
C ASP A 41 7.68 37.65 17.68
N GLU A 42 8.71 38.43 17.38
CA GLU A 42 8.75 39.38 16.26
C GLU A 42 9.82 39.03 15.22
N VAL A 43 10.62 37.99 15.46
CA VAL A 43 11.65 37.50 14.55
C VAL A 43 10.99 36.47 13.63
N ALA A 44 11.25 36.57 12.33
CA ALA A 44 10.72 35.62 11.37
C ALA A 44 11.68 34.44 11.21
N PRO A 45 11.16 33.23 10.92
CA PRO A 45 11.99 32.07 10.65
C PRO A 45 12.86 32.29 9.40
N SER A 46 13.93 31.51 9.32
CA SER A 46 14.81 31.47 8.17
C SER A 46 14.10 30.98 6.90
N LEU A 47 14.71 31.24 5.74
CA LEU A 47 14.25 30.74 4.44
C LEU A 47 14.26 29.19 4.45
N PRO A 48 13.17 28.52 4.04
CA PRO A 48 13.16 27.06 3.96
C PRO A 48 14.16 26.52 2.95
N SER A 49 14.76 25.38 3.28
CA SER A 49 15.51 24.52 2.36
C SER A 49 14.71 23.26 2.01
N LEU A 50 14.82 22.83 0.74
CA LEU A 50 14.37 21.51 0.31
C LEU A 50 15.51 20.52 0.48
N ASP A 51 15.32 19.55 1.35
CA ASP A 51 16.26 18.45 1.57
C ASP A 51 15.98 17.30 0.60
N GLU A 52 14.70 16.98 0.39
CA GLU A 52 14.25 15.89 -0.48
C GLU A 52 12.94 16.23 -1.18
N LEU A 53 12.86 15.89 -2.46
CA LEU A 53 11.62 15.87 -3.25
C LEU A 53 11.52 14.47 -3.85
N ASP A 54 10.53 13.71 -3.40
CA ASP A 54 10.17 12.43 -3.96
C ASP A 54 8.84 12.55 -4.72
N ILE A 55 8.79 11.96 -5.91
CA ILE A 55 7.60 11.95 -6.77
C ILE A 55 7.36 10.49 -7.15
N ASN A 56 6.21 9.98 -6.76
CA ASN A 56 5.77 8.64 -7.13
C ASN A 56 4.48 8.73 -7.95
N ARG A 57 4.44 7.94 -9.02
CA ARG A 57 3.31 7.88 -9.96
C ARG A 57 2.55 6.57 -9.75
N GLY A 58 1.26 6.61 -9.99
CA GLY A 58 0.44 5.40 -10.06
C GLY A 58 0.99 4.45 -11.12
N VAL A 59 0.86 3.15 -10.86
CA VAL A 59 1.26 2.09 -11.79
C VAL A 59 0.01 1.36 -12.23
N GLY A 60 -0.26 1.34 -13.54
CA GLY A 60 -1.42 0.64 -14.06
C GLY A 60 -1.39 -0.87 -13.79
N PRO A 61 -2.53 -1.57 -13.93
CA PRO A 61 -2.62 -3.00 -13.65
C PRO A 61 -1.54 -3.79 -14.38
N THR A 62 -0.66 -4.44 -13.62
CA THR A 62 0.38 -5.28 -14.20
C THR A 62 -0.23 -6.61 -14.67
N ARG A 63 0.28 -7.12 -15.80
CA ARG A 63 -0.12 -8.45 -16.29
C ARG A 63 0.69 -9.53 -15.59
N ALA A 64 0.08 -10.19 -14.61
CA ALA A 64 0.64 -11.38 -13.98
C ALA A 64 0.34 -12.63 -14.85
N GLY A 65 1.21 -12.95 -15.80
CA GLY A 65 1.16 -14.23 -16.53
C GLY A 65 -0.07 -14.41 -17.44
N PHE A 66 -0.68 -15.60 -17.41
CA PHE A 66 -1.72 -16.10 -18.35
C PHE A 66 -3.07 -15.34 -18.29
N GLY A 67 -3.06 -14.03 -18.53
CA GLY A 67 -4.25 -13.23 -18.80
C GLY A 67 -4.94 -12.63 -17.58
N SER A 68 -4.38 -12.76 -16.37
CA SER A 68 -4.85 -12.05 -15.19
C SER A 68 -4.15 -10.69 -15.09
N GLN A 69 -4.94 -9.62 -15.01
CA GLN A 69 -4.45 -8.31 -14.55
C GLN A 69 -4.55 -8.30 -13.04
N MET A 70 -3.47 -7.91 -12.38
CA MET A 70 -3.48 -7.62 -10.95
C MET A 70 -3.47 -6.10 -10.84
N SER A 71 -4.48 -5.55 -10.18
CA SER A 71 -4.49 -4.15 -9.74
C SER A 71 -4.75 -4.11 -8.24
N THR A 72 -3.98 -3.31 -7.51
CA THR A 72 -4.31 -2.91 -6.14
C THR A 72 -5.25 -1.71 -6.16
N SER A 73 -5.83 -1.35 -5.02
CA SER A 73 -6.62 -0.12 -4.84
C SER A 73 -5.76 1.15 -4.80
N CYS A 74 -4.42 1.01 -4.79
CA CYS A 74 -3.44 2.10 -4.71
C CYS A 74 -2.70 2.33 -6.01
N ASP A 75 -2.89 1.43 -6.97
CA ASP A 75 -2.22 1.45 -8.26
C ASP A 75 -2.52 2.72 -9.06
N ASP A 76 -3.66 3.38 -8.81
CA ASP A 76 -4.04 4.62 -9.47
C ASP A 76 -3.74 5.89 -8.64
N LEU A 77 -2.94 5.78 -7.58
CA LEU A 77 -2.56 6.90 -6.73
C LEU A 77 -1.13 7.35 -7.01
N GLY A 78 -0.96 8.66 -7.12
CA GLY A 78 0.34 9.31 -7.14
C GLY A 78 0.53 10.12 -5.87
N TRP A 79 1.79 10.29 -5.46
CA TRP A 79 2.13 11.15 -4.34
C TRP A 79 3.42 11.93 -4.56
N ILE A 80 3.50 13.08 -3.91
CA ILE A 80 4.70 13.91 -3.84
C ILE A 80 5.01 14.12 -2.37
N THR A 81 6.22 13.75 -1.97
CA THR A 81 6.70 13.94 -0.61
C THR A 81 7.83 14.97 -0.61
N LEU A 82 7.67 15.99 0.23
CA LEU A 82 8.65 17.03 0.45
C LEU A 82 9.26 16.87 1.83
N ARG A 83 10.59 16.88 1.93
CA ARG A 83 11.29 17.13 3.19
C ARG A 83 11.87 18.52 3.17
N LEU A 84 11.40 19.35 4.10
CA LEU A 84 11.74 20.74 4.22
C LEU A 84 12.37 20.98 5.59
N SER A 85 13.34 21.88 5.63
CA SER A 85 13.99 22.31 6.87
C SER A 85 14.07 23.83 6.94
N ALA A 86 14.01 24.34 8.17
CA ALA A 86 14.22 25.74 8.50
C ALA A 86 14.67 25.85 9.96
N GLU A 87 15.28 26.98 10.29
CA GLU A 87 15.64 27.38 11.64
C GLU A 87 14.84 28.62 12.06
N ASP A 88 14.52 28.70 13.35
CA ASP A 88 13.89 29.83 14.02
C ASP A 88 14.56 30.03 15.40
N ASP A 89 14.41 31.21 16.03
CA ASP A 89 15.02 31.46 17.34
C ASP A 89 14.20 30.98 18.53
N LEU A 90 12.87 30.83 18.39
CA LEU A 90 11.99 30.33 19.45
C LEU A 90 11.32 29.01 19.08
N SER A 91 10.78 28.88 17.87
CA SER A 91 10.07 27.66 17.45
C SER A 91 11.06 26.54 17.09
N PRO A 92 10.93 25.34 17.70
CA PRO A 92 11.76 24.21 17.32
C PRO A 92 11.38 23.71 15.90
N PRO A 93 12.30 23.04 15.17
CA PRO A 93 12.07 22.62 13.79
C PRO A 93 10.80 21.80 13.56
N GLU A 94 10.44 20.92 14.50
CA GLU A 94 9.23 20.09 14.47
C GLU A 94 7.92 20.88 14.59
N ASN A 95 7.96 22.11 15.09
CA ASN A 95 6.80 22.99 15.23
C ASN A 95 6.74 24.06 14.14
N LEU A 96 7.65 24.04 13.15
CA LEU A 96 7.58 24.98 12.03
C LEU A 96 6.54 24.52 11.00
N GLY A 97 5.69 25.46 10.58
CA GLY A 97 4.74 25.28 9.50
C GLY A 97 5.28 25.76 8.16
N PHE A 98 4.66 25.32 7.07
CA PHE A 98 5.01 25.71 5.70
C PHE A 98 3.77 26.17 4.94
N VAL A 99 3.83 27.39 4.39
CA VAL A 99 2.80 27.95 3.52
C VAL A 99 3.18 27.72 2.08
N PHE A 100 2.27 27.09 1.34
CA PHE A 100 2.45 26.78 -0.08
C PHE A 100 1.55 27.68 -0.94
N ALA A 101 2.10 28.19 -2.05
CA ALA A 101 1.28 28.80 -3.09
C ALA A 101 1.81 28.43 -4.47
N LEU A 102 0.88 28.17 -5.40
CA LEU A 102 1.21 27.89 -6.78
C LEU A 102 1.60 29.21 -7.47
N ASP A 103 2.84 29.32 -7.95
CA ASP A 103 3.33 30.46 -8.71
C ASP A 103 3.04 30.30 -10.21
N THR A 104 3.49 29.19 -10.80
CA THR A 104 3.26 28.87 -12.22
C THR A 104 3.05 27.37 -12.46
N GLY A 105 2.47 27.03 -13.61
CA GLY A 105 2.24 25.65 -14.02
C GLY A 105 0.91 25.07 -13.52
N SER A 106 0.87 23.76 -13.33
CA SER A 106 -0.30 23.04 -12.82
C SER A 106 0.11 21.81 -12.03
N LEU A 107 -0.57 21.58 -10.91
CA LEU A 107 -0.45 20.38 -10.08
C LEU A 107 -1.69 19.51 -10.25
N PRO A 108 -1.57 18.17 -10.09
CA PRO A 108 -2.72 17.26 -10.12
C PRO A 108 -3.50 17.24 -8.79
N PHE A 109 -3.03 17.96 -7.78
CA PHE A 109 -3.67 18.15 -6.48
C PHE A 109 -3.84 19.64 -6.16
N THR A 110 -4.57 19.92 -5.08
CA THR A 110 -4.72 21.27 -4.54
C THR A 110 -3.76 21.45 -3.37
N LEU A 111 -3.02 22.56 -3.34
CA LEU A 111 -2.19 22.92 -2.20
C LEU A 111 -3.08 23.35 -1.02
N PRO A 112 -2.67 23.10 0.24
CA PRO A 112 -3.42 23.55 1.41
C PRO A 112 -3.55 25.08 1.41
N SER A 113 -4.70 25.55 1.88
CA SER A 113 -4.93 27.00 2.09
C SER A 113 -4.36 27.51 3.41
N GLU A 114 -4.26 26.61 4.40
CA GLU A 114 -3.64 26.88 5.71
C GLU A 114 -2.19 26.38 5.72
N PRO A 115 -1.33 26.88 6.63
CA PRO A 115 0.03 26.39 6.73
C PRO A 115 0.05 24.92 7.17
N ALA A 116 0.90 24.12 6.54
CA ALA A 116 1.03 22.70 6.81
C ALA A 116 2.28 22.43 7.66
N ARG A 117 2.12 21.70 8.75
CA ARG A 117 3.21 21.22 9.59
C ARG A 117 3.63 19.82 9.12
N PRO A 118 4.94 19.55 8.90
CA PRO A 118 5.39 18.24 8.47
C PRO A 118 5.08 17.17 9.52
N PHE A 119 4.58 16.03 9.07
CA PHE A 119 4.52 14.83 9.90
C PHE A 119 5.80 14.02 9.69
N ASP A 120 6.51 13.73 10.79
CA ASP A 120 7.80 13.03 10.75
C ASP A 120 8.81 13.68 9.78
N GLY A 121 8.84 15.02 9.76
CA GLY A 121 9.72 15.81 8.90
C GLY A 121 9.36 15.81 7.41
N SER A 122 8.16 15.32 7.04
CA SER A 122 7.71 15.27 5.65
C SER A 122 6.30 15.83 5.44
N ILE A 123 6.06 16.37 4.23
CA ILE A 123 4.74 16.81 3.76
C ILE A 123 4.42 16.01 2.50
N THR A 124 3.36 15.20 2.55
CA THR A 124 2.94 14.36 1.43
C THR A 124 1.63 14.86 0.85
N PHE A 125 1.60 15.04 -0.47
CA PHE A 125 0.41 15.34 -1.26
C PHE A 125 0.02 14.13 -2.10
N VAL A 126 -1.25 13.74 -2.06
CA VAL A 126 -1.75 12.55 -2.76
C VAL A 126 -2.80 12.97 -3.81
N TRP A 127 -2.82 12.29 -4.95
CA TRP A 127 -3.86 12.46 -5.97
C TRP A 127 -4.19 11.15 -6.69
N ILE A 128 -5.28 11.17 -7.45
CA ILE A 128 -5.66 10.09 -8.36
C ILE A 128 -4.89 10.29 -9.66
N ASP A 129 -3.82 9.53 -9.84
CA ASP A 129 -2.96 9.53 -11.03
C ASP A 129 -3.55 8.67 -12.17
N GLY A 130 -4.58 7.87 -11.87
CA GLY A 130 -5.30 7.07 -12.85
C GLY A 130 -4.70 5.69 -13.05
N ALA A 131 -5.53 4.76 -13.53
CA ALA A 131 -5.21 3.32 -13.58
C ALA A 131 -4.41 2.91 -14.83
N THR A 132 -3.59 3.79 -15.38
CA THR A 132 -2.79 3.54 -16.59
C THR A 132 -1.34 3.93 -16.38
N ASP A 133 -0.42 3.29 -17.12
CA ASP A 133 0.97 3.75 -17.20
C ASP A 133 1.11 5.01 -18.10
N ASP A 134 0.00 5.44 -18.72
CA ASP A 134 -0.12 6.76 -19.36
C ASP A 134 -0.32 7.81 -18.28
N GLN A 135 0.66 8.69 -18.13
CA GLN A 135 0.73 9.66 -17.05
C GLN A 135 1.07 11.05 -17.60
N GLU A 136 0.26 12.05 -17.29
CA GLU A 136 0.53 13.42 -17.73
C GLU A 136 1.80 13.98 -17.07
N PRO A 137 2.59 14.80 -17.80
CA PRO A 137 3.73 15.49 -17.20
C PRO A 137 3.27 16.48 -16.12
N ILE A 138 4.05 16.58 -15.05
CA ILE A 138 3.90 17.59 -14.01
C ILE A 138 4.99 18.63 -14.25
N GLU A 139 4.60 19.90 -14.34
CA GLU A 139 5.54 21.02 -14.38
C GLU A 139 4.89 22.20 -13.66
N ALA A 140 5.39 22.48 -12.45
CA ALA A 140 4.88 23.55 -11.61
C ALA A 140 6.01 24.21 -10.83
N THR A 141 5.86 25.49 -10.55
CA THR A 141 6.67 26.20 -9.54
C THR A 141 5.77 26.59 -8.38
N VAL A 142 6.17 26.20 -7.19
CA VAL A 142 5.49 26.47 -5.92
C VAL A 142 6.38 27.38 -5.08
N THR A 143 5.82 28.45 -4.54
CA THR A 143 6.49 29.23 -3.50
C THR A 143 6.23 28.59 -2.15
N VAL A 144 7.28 28.41 -1.36
CA VAL A 144 7.22 27.87 0.01
C VAL A 144 7.77 28.90 0.99
N ASN A 145 7.01 29.25 2.01
CA ASN A 145 7.45 30.08 3.13
C ASN A 145 7.38 29.26 4.42
N THR A 146 8.33 29.47 5.32
CA THR A 146 8.25 28.91 6.69
C THR A 146 7.41 29.84 7.56
N MET A 147 6.63 29.28 8.47
CA MET A 147 5.87 29.95 9.50
C MET A 147 6.26 29.40 10.88
N ASP A 148 6.54 30.28 11.85
CA ASP A 148 6.75 29.90 13.24
C ASP A 148 5.42 29.76 14.01
N GLU A 149 5.47 29.36 15.29
CA GLU A 149 4.27 29.24 16.14
C GLU A 149 3.63 30.60 16.46
N ALA A 150 4.37 31.71 16.40
CA ALA A 150 3.82 33.06 16.57
C ALA A 150 3.11 33.59 15.31
N GLY A 151 3.21 32.87 14.18
CA GLY A 151 2.61 33.24 12.91
C GLY A 151 3.45 34.18 12.05
N ASN A 152 4.74 34.38 12.37
CA ASN A 152 5.65 35.13 11.50
C ASN A 152 6.06 34.28 10.30
N LEU A 153 6.09 34.91 9.13
CA LEU A 153 6.50 34.28 7.88
C LEU A 153 7.94 34.64 7.52
N SER A 154 8.66 33.68 6.96
CA SER A 154 9.99 33.91 6.39
C SER A 154 9.96 35.09 5.39
N ALA A 155 10.95 35.98 5.48
CA ALA A 155 10.98 37.20 4.67
C ALA A 155 11.12 36.94 3.16
N GLU A 156 11.69 35.79 2.80
CA GLU A 156 11.83 35.30 1.43
C GLU A 156 11.12 33.94 1.29
N SER A 157 10.69 33.61 0.07
CA SER A 157 10.07 32.33 -0.27
C SER A 157 11.06 31.46 -1.05
N LEU A 158 11.08 30.16 -0.77
CA LEU A 158 11.74 29.18 -1.63
C LEU A 158 10.89 28.99 -2.89
N LEU A 159 11.52 29.07 -4.06
CA LEU A 159 10.91 28.71 -5.34
C LEU A 159 11.20 27.25 -5.65
N LEU A 160 10.25 26.37 -5.32
CA LEU A 160 10.33 24.93 -5.54
C LEU A 160 9.80 24.60 -6.94
N THR A 161 10.66 24.06 -7.80
CA THR A 161 10.22 23.50 -9.10
C THR A 161 9.91 22.02 -8.94
N ILE A 162 8.67 21.64 -9.24
CA ILE A 162 8.19 20.26 -9.27
C ILE A 162 8.05 19.88 -10.74
N SER A 163 8.84 18.87 -11.16
CA SER A 163 8.90 18.44 -12.56
C SER A 163 8.91 16.91 -12.63
N ASP A 164 8.00 16.36 -13.42
CA ASP A 164 7.94 14.94 -13.79
C ASP A 164 7.57 14.88 -15.28
N GLU A 165 8.34 14.14 -16.08
CA GLU A 165 8.13 14.07 -17.54
C GLU A 165 6.84 13.31 -17.90
N GLY A 166 6.19 12.65 -16.94
CA GLY A 166 5.11 11.70 -17.18
C GLY A 166 5.60 10.45 -17.90
N SER A 167 4.64 9.67 -18.40
CA SER A 167 4.93 8.50 -19.24
C SER A 167 3.89 8.33 -20.33
N GLU A 168 4.35 7.90 -21.51
CA GLU A 168 3.47 7.50 -22.62
C GLU A 168 3.47 5.97 -22.77
N GLU A 169 2.29 5.37 -22.93
CA GLU A 169 2.03 3.97 -23.20
C GLU A 169 2.83 3.55 -24.45
N GLY A 170 3.86 2.75 -24.23
CA GLY A 170 4.68 2.19 -25.32
C GLY A 170 6.17 2.39 -25.14
N VAL A 171 6.61 3.26 -24.23
CA VAL A 171 8.02 3.34 -23.81
C VAL A 171 8.20 2.52 -22.54
N LYS A 172 8.11 1.19 -22.66
CA LYS A 172 8.52 0.28 -21.58
C LYS A 172 10.04 0.30 -21.42
N GLY A 173 10.55 1.39 -20.84
CA GLY A 173 11.86 1.40 -20.22
C GLY A 173 11.71 0.73 -18.86
N CYS A 174 12.04 -0.55 -18.77
CA CYS A 174 12.44 -1.09 -17.48
C CYS A 174 13.59 -0.19 -16.98
N SER A 175 13.35 0.62 -15.96
CA SER A 175 14.42 1.17 -15.14
C SER A 175 15.09 0.00 -14.43
N THR A 176 16.03 -0.66 -15.12
CA THR A 176 16.99 -1.55 -14.49
C THR A 176 18.12 -0.67 -13.98
N GLY A 177 18.38 -0.73 -12.68
CA GLY A 177 19.47 -0.03 -12.02
C GLY A 177 20.79 -0.10 -12.79
N SER A 178 21.56 0.96 -12.63
CA SER A 178 22.94 1.09 -13.07
C SER A 178 23.79 -0.11 -12.63
N GLY A 179 24.10 -1.00 -13.57
CA GLY A 179 24.96 -2.17 -13.35
C GLY A 179 25.50 -2.73 -14.67
N ALA A 180 26.43 -2.01 -15.29
CA ALA A 180 27.32 -2.38 -16.40
C ALA A 180 27.03 -3.68 -17.21
N PRO A 181 26.58 -3.60 -18.48
CA PRO A 181 26.54 -4.75 -19.37
C PRO A 181 27.92 -5.05 -19.97
N GLY A 182 28.50 -6.18 -19.58
CA GLY A 182 29.60 -6.81 -20.31
C GLY A 182 29.13 -7.29 -21.69
N LEU A 183 29.77 -6.77 -22.73
CA LEU A 183 29.52 -7.08 -24.14
C LEU A 183 29.69 -8.58 -24.45
N GLY A 184 28.61 -9.23 -24.87
CA GLY A 184 28.61 -10.58 -25.46
C GLY A 184 27.89 -10.61 -26.81
N LEU A 185 28.62 -10.29 -27.88
CA LEU A 185 28.21 -10.42 -29.28
C LEU A 185 27.91 -11.88 -29.64
N GLY A 186 26.73 -12.14 -30.22
CA GLY A 186 26.36 -13.42 -30.83
C GLY A 186 25.55 -13.22 -32.12
N LEU A 187 26.23 -13.37 -33.25
CA LEU A 187 25.79 -13.14 -34.63
C LEU A 187 24.84 -14.22 -35.21
N LEU A 188 23.92 -13.74 -36.07
CA LEU A 188 23.49 -14.25 -37.38
C LEU A 188 23.11 -15.74 -37.59
N GLY A 189 21.92 -15.95 -38.16
CA GLY A 189 21.56 -17.20 -38.81
C GLY A 189 20.20 -17.24 -39.52
N LEU A 190 19.84 -16.26 -40.36
CA LEU A 190 18.68 -16.39 -41.26
C LEU A 190 19.08 -17.15 -42.54
N VAL A 191 18.73 -18.44 -42.58
CA VAL A 191 18.81 -19.28 -43.78
C VAL A 191 17.56 -19.05 -44.62
N ALA A 192 17.74 -18.41 -45.78
CA ALA A 192 16.77 -18.38 -46.86
C ALA A 192 16.89 -19.66 -47.72
N TRP A 193 15.78 -20.38 -47.95
CA TRP A 193 15.65 -21.27 -49.12
C TRP A 193 14.16 -21.55 -49.47
N PRO A 194 13.80 -22.06 -50.68
CA PRO A 194 13.11 -21.27 -51.67
C PRO A 194 11.77 -21.88 -52.15
N ARG A 195 11.08 -21.07 -52.95
CA ARG A 195 9.96 -21.41 -53.84
C ARG A 195 10.14 -22.74 -54.59
N ARG A 196 9.19 -23.65 -54.45
CA ARG A 196 8.88 -24.67 -55.47
C ARG A 196 7.57 -24.32 -56.18
N ARG A 197 7.69 -23.91 -57.45
CA ARG A 197 6.61 -23.93 -58.44
C ARG A 197 6.58 -25.32 -59.07
N GLY A 198 5.42 -25.96 -59.10
CA GLY A 198 5.17 -27.21 -59.81
C GLY A 198 3.85 -27.12 -60.56
N LEU A 199 3.94 -26.96 -61.88
CA LEU A 199 2.85 -27.01 -62.86
C LEU A 199 2.28 -28.45 -62.98
N ARG A 200 0.96 -28.58 -63.17
CA ARG A 200 0.35 -29.70 -63.90
C ARG A 200 -0.78 -29.22 -64.82
N PRO A 201 -0.89 -29.73 -66.06
CA PRO A 201 -1.87 -29.31 -67.07
C PRO A 201 -3.11 -30.23 -67.18
N GLY A 202 -4.24 -29.65 -67.60
CA GLY A 202 -5.18 -30.15 -68.64
C GLY A 202 -6.07 -31.39 -68.44
N ALA A 203 -7.38 -31.16 -68.16
CA ALA A 203 -8.63 -31.59 -68.88
C ALA A 203 -8.88 -33.08 -69.32
N PRO A 204 -10.12 -33.51 -69.73
CA PRO A 204 -11.51 -33.13 -69.40
C PRO A 204 -12.53 -34.31 -69.16
N ALA A 205 -13.71 -33.96 -68.60
CA ALA A 205 -15.12 -34.37 -68.91
C ALA A 205 -15.69 -35.83 -68.85
N ILE A 206 -17.01 -35.86 -68.51
CA ILE A 206 -18.14 -36.76 -68.93
C ILE A 206 -18.72 -37.82 -67.93
N ILE A 207 -19.94 -37.50 -67.44
CA ILE A 207 -21.22 -38.25 -67.25
C ILE A 207 -21.24 -39.74 -66.82
N GLN A 208 -21.94 -40.08 -65.71
CA GLN A 208 -23.17 -40.91 -65.73
C GLN A 208 -23.94 -41.02 -64.40
N ARG A 209 -25.28 -41.07 -64.57
CA ARG A 209 -26.34 -41.39 -63.61
C ARG A 209 -26.24 -42.84 -63.10
N GLY A 210 -26.64 -43.06 -61.85
CA GLY A 210 -27.03 -44.38 -61.33
C GLY A 210 -27.89 -44.27 -60.08
N GLN A 211 -29.20 -44.45 -60.24
CA GLN A 211 -30.17 -44.65 -59.16
C GLN A 211 -30.05 -46.05 -58.57
N GLY A 212 -30.18 -46.17 -57.24
CA GLY A 212 -30.46 -47.43 -56.55
C GLY A 212 -30.92 -47.15 -55.12
N PRO A 213 -32.11 -47.63 -54.69
CA PRO A 213 -32.62 -47.42 -53.34
C PRO A 213 -32.20 -48.59 -52.43
N GLY A 214 -31.71 -48.28 -51.24
CA GLY A 214 -31.27 -49.28 -50.28
C GLY A 214 -31.23 -48.74 -48.86
N THR A 215 -32.38 -48.83 -48.19
CA THR A 215 -32.56 -49.20 -46.78
C THR A 215 -31.57 -48.69 -45.71
N SER A 216 -32.13 -47.89 -44.79
CA SER A 216 -32.04 -48.10 -43.33
C SER A 216 -30.64 -48.14 -42.70
N MET A 217 -30.25 -47.05 -42.03
CA MET A 217 -30.10 -47.05 -40.56
C MET A 217 -29.92 -45.61 -40.05
N HIS A 218 -30.50 -45.38 -38.88
CA HIS A 218 -30.58 -44.11 -38.16
C HIS A 218 -29.22 -43.58 -37.66
N PRO A 219 -29.16 -42.29 -37.31
CA PRO A 219 -27.94 -41.53 -37.20
C PRO A 219 -27.30 -41.71 -35.82
N VAL A 220 -26.03 -42.12 -35.77
CA VAL A 220 -25.21 -41.88 -34.58
C VAL A 220 -24.49 -40.55 -34.82
N LYS A 221 -25.21 -39.45 -34.54
CA LYS A 221 -24.57 -38.16 -34.28
C LYS A 221 -23.73 -38.35 -33.03
N SER A 222 -22.44 -38.59 -33.22
CA SER A 222 -21.44 -38.47 -32.16
C SER A 222 -21.40 -37.00 -31.74
N LEU A 223 -22.25 -36.65 -30.78
CA LEU A 223 -22.15 -35.43 -30.00
C LEU A 223 -20.93 -35.61 -29.10
N LEU A 224 -19.75 -35.28 -29.62
CA LEU A 224 -18.64 -34.87 -28.78
C LEU A 224 -19.13 -33.59 -28.07
N ARG A 225 -19.69 -33.77 -26.88
CA ARG A 225 -19.80 -32.69 -25.90
C ARG A 225 -18.37 -32.37 -25.50
N ALA A 226 -17.72 -31.50 -26.26
CA ALA A 226 -16.66 -30.68 -25.73
C ALA A 226 -17.30 -29.84 -24.62
N GLY A 227 -17.28 -30.39 -23.41
CA GLY A 227 -17.51 -29.61 -22.20
C GLY A 227 -16.34 -28.64 -22.12
N LEU A 228 -16.49 -27.51 -22.81
CA LEU A 228 -15.66 -26.34 -22.61
C LEU A 228 -15.96 -25.90 -21.17
N LEU A 229 -15.21 -26.45 -20.22
CA LEU A 229 -15.07 -25.87 -18.90
C LEU A 229 -14.40 -24.53 -19.14
N LEU A 230 -15.21 -23.49 -19.43
CA LEU A 230 -14.85 -22.14 -19.03
C LEU A 230 -14.72 -22.22 -17.51
N GLY A 231 -13.51 -22.56 -17.05
CA GLY A 231 -13.08 -22.11 -15.73
C GLY A 231 -13.16 -20.60 -15.84
N ALA A 232 -14.22 -20.02 -15.27
CA ALA A 232 -14.17 -18.61 -14.93
C ALA A 232 -12.93 -18.47 -14.06
N ALA A 233 -11.86 -17.91 -14.63
CA ALA A 233 -10.76 -17.41 -13.84
C ALA A 233 -11.41 -16.37 -12.93
N LEU A 234 -11.68 -16.78 -11.70
CA LEU A 234 -12.08 -15.85 -10.68
C LEU A 234 -10.92 -14.87 -10.60
N PRO A 235 -11.15 -13.55 -10.76
CA PRO A 235 -10.10 -12.58 -10.61
C PRO A 235 -9.48 -12.81 -9.23
N SER A 236 -8.21 -13.20 -9.22
CA SER A 236 -7.43 -13.23 -8.00
C SER A 236 -7.29 -11.78 -7.58
N CYS A 237 -8.06 -11.36 -6.57
CA CYS A 237 -7.93 -10.03 -5.99
C CYS A 237 -6.49 -9.90 -5.49
N ALA A 238 -5.73 -8.97 -6.06
CA ALA A 238 -4.55 -8.46 -5.38
C ALA A 238 -5.07 -7.75 -4.12
N LEU A 239 -4.65 -8.22 -2.95
CA LEU A 239 -5.00 -7.58 -1.69
C LEU A 239 -4.00 -6.44 -1.50
N ALA A 240 -4.46 -5.21 -1.62
CA ALA A 240 -3.71 -4.06 -1.13
C ALA A 240 -3.76 -4.10 0.41
N CYS A 241 -2.66 -3.86 1.13
CA CYS A 241 -2.80 -3.58 2.55
C CYS A 241 -3.36 -2.18 2.75
N SER A 242 -4.43 -2.13 3.54
CA SER A 242 -4.94 -0.93 4.17
C SER A 242 -4.83 -1.16 5.65
N PHE A 243 -4.40 -0.11 6.33
CA PHE A 243 -4.35 -0.06 7.76
C PHE A 243 -5.24 1.09 8.19
N ALA A 244 -6.15 0.84 9.14
CA ALA A 244 -6.83 1.93 9.81
C ALA A 244 -5.76 2.75 10.54
N SER A 245 -5.66 4.05 10.23
CA SER A 245 -4.80 4.96 10.98
C SER A 245 -5.39 5.16 12.37
N ASN A 246 -4.53 5.37 13.36
CA ASN A 246 -4.99 5.84 14.66
C ASN A 246 -5.65 7.21 14.49
N GLU A 247 -6.73 7.46 15.22
CA GLU A 247 -7.37 8.78 15.22
C GLU A 247 -6.71 9.64 16.29
N GLN A 248 -6.50 10.93 16.02
CA GLN A 248 -6.12 11.87 17.07
C GLN A 248 -7.22 11.92 18.14
N HIS A 249 -6.81 11.95 19.41
CA HIS A 249 -7.74 12.18 20.51
C HIS A 249 -8.00 13.67 20.64
N LEU A 250 -9.28 14.06 20.63
CA LEU A 250 -9.66 15.46 20.74
C LEU A 250 -9.95 15.78 22.21
N ILE A 251 -9.22 16.74 22.76
CA ILE A 251 -9.46 17.28 24.10
C ILE A 251 -10.43 18.46 23.97
N ASP A 252 -11.51 18.43 24.73
CA ASP A 252 -12.50 19.49 24.87
C ASP A 252 -12.39 20.13 26.26
N ASP A 253 -11.59 21.19 26.36
CA ASP A 253 -11.37 21.97 27.59
C ASP A 253 -12.66 22.61 28.14
N SER A 254 -13.78 22.56 27.42
CA SER A 254 -15.08 23.06 27.90
C SER A 254 -15.80 22.07 28.81
N LEU A 255 -15.35 20.81 28.86
CA LEU A 255 -15.88 19.78 29.75
C LEU A 255 -15.40 20.03 31.19
N ASP A 256 -16.35 20.26 32.10
CA ASP A 256 -16.09 20.37 33.54
C ASP A 256 -15.97 18.98 34.16
N ASP A 257 -14.97 18.21 33.73
CA ASP A 257 -14.57 16.93 34.29
C ASP A 257 -13.17 17.01 34.90
N VAL A 258 -13.03 16.46 36.10
CA VAL A 258 -11.80 16.52 36.90
C VAL A 258 -11.40 15.17 37.46
N VAL A 259 -12.16 14.11 37.15
CA VAL A 259 -11.88 12.76 37.60
C VAL A 259 -11.08 12.08 36.50
N PRO A 260 -9.84 11.65 36.75
CA PRO A 260 -9.08 10.96 35.74
C PRO A 260 -9.67 9.59 35.38
N PRO A 261 -9.46 9.13 34.13
CA PRO A 261 -9.86 7.80 33.73
C PRO A 261 -9.07 6.74 34.49
N SER A 262 -9.61 5.52 34.52
CA SER A 262 -8.94 4.37 35.13
C SER A 262 -7.67 3.95 34.38
N LEU A 263 -6.79 3.24 35.11
CA LEU A 263 -5.58 2.61 34.56
C LEU A 263 -5.94 1.76 33.33
N PRO A 264 -5.27 1.96 32.18
CA PRO A 264 -5.55 1.17 30.99
C PRO A 264 -5.21 -0.30 31.20
N SER A 265 -5.97 -1.17 30.55
CA SER A 265 -5.72 -2.62 30.52
C SER A 265 -5.46 -3.09 29.09
N LEU A 266 -4.43 -3.91 28.93
CA LEU A 266 -4.12 -4.58 27.68
C LEU A 266 -4.98 -5.83 27.54
N GLY A 267 -5.80 -5.88 26.50
CA GLY A 267 -6.54 -7.07 26.08
C GLY A 267 -5.65 -8.01 25.26
N GLU A 268 -5.15 -7.51 24.14
CA GLU A 268 -4.32 -8.27 23.19
C GLU A 268 -3.16 -7.39 22.70
N LEU A 269 -2.02 -8.05 22.44
CA LEU A 269 -0.85 -7.51 21.75
C LEU A 269 -0.58 -8.45 20.58
N SER A 270 -0.62 -7.93 19.35
CA SER A 270 -0.25 -8.67 18.15
C SER A 270 0.94 -8.00 17.50
N ILE A 271 1.95 -8.79 17.13
CA ILE A 271 3.09 -8.36 16.35
C ILE A 271 3.06 -9.20 15.08
N GLN A 272 3.05 -8.53 13.94
CA GLN A 272 3.17 -9.18 12.64
C GLN A 272 4.33 -8.58 11.88
N ARG A 273 5.11 -9.47 11.28
CA ARG A 273 6.21 -9.11 10.39
C ARG A 273 6.00 -9.78 9.05
N TRP A 274 6.46 -9.13 8.01
CA TRP A 274 6.44 -9.74 6.70
C TRP A 274 7.75 -10.49 6.44
N HIS A 275 7.66 -11.79 6.16
CA HIS A 275 8.78 -12.54 5.63
C HIS A 275 8.87 -12.30 4.13
N GLY A 276 10.03 -11.84 3.64
CA GLY A 276 10.27 -11.37 2.27
C GLY A 276 9.72 -12.25 1.14
N PRO A 277 9.88 -11.84 -0.14
CA PRO A 277 9.23 -12.48 -1.28
C PRO A 277 9.23 -14.01 -1.21
N VAL A 278 8.05 -14.60 -1.02
CA VAL A 278 7.92 -16.04 -1.06
C VAL A 278 8.07 -16.47 -2.51
N GLU A 279 9.18 -17.14 -2.83
CA GLU A 279 9.38 -17.72 -4.15
C GLU A 279 8.38 -18.87 -4.35
N VAL A 280 7.22 -18.54 -4.94
CA VAL A 280 6.15 -19.50 -5.22
C VAL A 280 6.51 -20.45 -6.37
N SER A 281 7.48 -20.06 -7.20
CA SER A 281 8.04 -20.87 -8.29
C SER A 281 9.44 -20.38 -8.66
N PRO A 282 10.34 -21.24 -9.20
CA PRO A 282 11.67 -20.82 -9.63
C PRO A 282 11.64 -19.57 -10.54
N GLY A 283 12.19 -18.47 -10.04
CA GLY A 283 12.23 -17.17 -10.74
C GLY A 283 10.93 -16.36 -10.70
N VAL A 284 9.96 -16.73 -9.84
CA VAL A 284 8.72 -15.99 -9.61
C VAL A 284 8.61 -15.69 -8.11
N ALA A 285 9.11 -14.51 -7.73
CA ALA A 285 8.81 -13.90 -6.45
C ALA A 285 7.40 -13.27 -6.52
N MET A 286 6.55 -13.57 -5.55
CA MET A 286 5.37 -12.77 -5.30
C MET A 286 5.73 -11.77 -4.19
N ASN A 287 5.78 -10.50 -4.56
CA ASN A 287 5.72 -9.42 -3.58
C ASN A 287 4.24 -9.15 -3.33
N ASP A 288 3.81 -9.25 -2.08
CA ASP A 288 2.58 -8.60 -1.68
C ASP A 288 2.84 -7.09 -1.60
N SER A 289 1.79 -6.29 -1.76
CA SER A 289 1.84 -4.83 -1.66
C SER A 289 2.29 -4.31 -0.28
N CYS A 290 2.28 -5.18 0.71
CA CYS A 290 2.72 -4.97 2.09
C CYS A 290 3.87 -5.91 2.44
N GLY A 291 4.58 -6.38 1.42
CA GLY A 291 5.66 -7.34 1.53
C GLY A 291 6.91 -6.82 2.24
N ASP A 292 6.88 -5.60 2.70
CA ASP A 292 7.95 -4.90 3.41
C ASP A 292 7.43 -4.23 4.69
N LEU A 293 6.19 -4.48 5.12
CA LEU A 293 5.63 -3.83 6.30
C LEU A 293 5.58 -4.77 7.50
N GLY A 294 5.97 -4.26 8.65
CA GLY A 294 5.68 -4.85 9.96
C GLY A 294 4.68 -3.98 10.70
N TRP A 295 3.90 -4.58 11.61
CA TRP A 295 3.03 -3.83 12.48
C TRP A 295 2.84 -4.44 13.87
N VAL A 296 2.59 -3.57 14.84
CA VAL A 296 2.17 -3.90 16.20
C VAL A 296 0.74 -3.38 16.39
N THR A 297 -0.16 -4.24 16.86
CA THR A 297 -1.52 -3.85 17.23
C THR A 297 -1.74 -4.06 18.72
N LEU A 298 -2.21 -3.00 19.39
CA LEU A 298 -2.55 -2.99 20.81
C LEU A 298 -4.06 -2.83 20.97
N TRP A 299 -4.70 -3.76 21.67
CA TRP A 299 -6.09 -3.62 22.10
C TRP A 299 -6.12 -3.17 23.55
N LEU A 300 -6.26 -1.86 23.74
CA LEU A 300 -6.35 -1.24 25.05
C LEU A 300 -7.80 -0.95 25.41
N SER A 301 -8.10 -0.99 26.71
CA SER A 301 -9.39 -0.55 27.23
C SER A 301 -9.24 0.10 28.60
N ALA A 302 -10.11 1.06 28.87
CA ALA A 302 -10.22 1.75 30.14
C ALA A 302 -11.69 2.15 30.39
N GLU A 303 -11.99 2.51 31.62
CA GLU A 303 -13.27 3.10 32.03
C GLU A 303 -13.04 4.52 32.55
N ASP A 304 -14.04 5.37 32.35
CA ASP A 304 -14.11 6.72 32.86
C ASP A 304 -15.54 6.99 33.37
N ASP A 305 -15.73 7.97 34.25
CA ASP A 305 -17.06 8.24 34.81
C ASP A 305 -17.95 9.10 33.89
N ARG A 306 -17.37 9.79 32.89
CA ARG A 306 -18.14 10.62 31.94
C ARG A 306 -17.88 10.28 30.48
N SER A 307 -16.63 10.03 30.11
CA SER A 307 -16.24 9.70 28.74
C SER A 307 -16.62 8.26 28.41
N ALA A 308 -17.22 8.05 27.24
CA ALA A 308 -17.50 6.70 26.77
C ALA A 308 -16.19 5.96 26.43
N PRO A 309 -16.10 4.64 26.59
CA PRO A 309 -14.87 3.88 26.31
C PRO A 309 -14.27 4.14 24.91
N GLU A 310 -15.12 4.30 23.89
CA GLU A 310 -14.72 4.62 22.51
C GLU A 310 -14.20 6.06 22.30
N ASN A 311 -14.43 6.94 23.28
CA ASN A 311 -13.94 8.31 23.28
C ASN A 311 -12.67 8.49 24.13
N LEU A 312 -12.14 7.43 24.74
CA LEU A 312 -10.91 7.51 25.50
C LEU A 312 -9.69 7.46 24.58
N GLY A 313 -8.75 8.38 24.81
CA GLY A 313 -7.44 8.40 24.19
C GLY A 313 -6.38 7.70 25.03
N PHE A 314 -5.21 7.45 24.43
CA PHE A 314 -4.06 6.85 25.08
C PHE A 314 -2.80 7.63 24.74
N VAL A 315 -1.97 7.87 25.75
CA VAL A 315 -0.64 8.49 25.62
C VAL A 315 0.41 7.42 25.83
N PHE A 316 1.42 7.41 24.96
CA PHE A 316 2.52 6.46 24.98
C PHE A 316 3.81 7.22 25.30
N THR A 317 4.58 6.74 26.28
CA THR A 317 5.94 7.23 26.54
C THR A 317 6.90 6.06 26.51
N LEU A 318 7.96 6.16 25.72
CA LEU A 318 9.03 5.16 25.67
C LEU A 318 9.90 5.28 26.93
N GLU A 319 9.85 4.26 27.78
CA GLU A 319 10.62 4.21 29.03
C GLU A 319 12.03 3.66 28.81
N SER A 320 12.15 2.64 27.96
CA SER A 320 13.43 2.02 27.60
C SER A 320 13.35 1.17 26.35
N GLY A 321 14.49 0.93 25.72
CA GLY A 321 14.59 0.05 24.56
C GLY A 321 14.46 0.80 23.25
N GLU A 322 14.27 0.06 22.16
CA GLU A 322 14.17 0.60 20.81
C GLU A 322 13.05 -0.13 20.05
N ALA A 323 12.38 0.60 19.16
CA ALA A 323 11.37 0.06 18.27
C ALA A 323 11.58 0.65 16.86
N PRO A 324 11.29 -0.10 15.79
CA PRO A 324 11.48 0.34 14.42
C PRO A 324 10.38 1.30 13.94
N PHE A 325 9.54 1.81 14.84
CA PHE A 325 8.45 2.73 14.58
C PHE A 325 8.44 3.88 15.58
N THR A 326 7.86 4.99 15.16
CA THR A 326 7.74 6.21 15.96
C THR A 326 6.52 6.12 16.87
N TRP A 327 6.68 6.58 18.11
CA TRP A 327 5.59 6.70 19.08
C TRP A 327 4.90 8.05 18.91
N PRO A 328 3.55 8.10 18.91
CA PRO A 328 2.83 9.37 18.88
C PRO A 328 3.13 10.13 20.18
N THR A 329 3.46 11.40 20.04
CA THR A 329 3.68 12.33 21.17
C THR A 329 2.37 12.90 21.71
N GLU A 330 1.32 12.86 20.89
CA GLU A 330 -0.02 13.31 21.24
C GLU A 330 -0.92 12.12 21.60
N PRO A 331 -1.99 12.32 22.40
CA PRO A 331 -2.92 11.25 22.71
C PRO A 331 -3.66 10.79 21.44
N ILE A 332 -3.77 9.47 21.28
CA ILE A 332 -4.46 8.85 20.13
C ILE A 332 -5.60 7.95 20.61
N ARG A 333 -6.64 7.81 19.79
CA ARG A 333 -7.74 6.89 20.02
C ARG A 333 -7.54 5.59 19.21
N PRO A 334 -7.95 4.44 19.77
CA PRO A 334 -7.97 3.18 19.02
C PRO A 334 -8.94 3.28 17.85
N ALA A 335 -8.54 2.76 16.70
CA ALA A 335 -9.48 2.45 15.63
C ALA A 335 -10.36 1.23 16.04
N GLU A 336 -11.33 0.84 15.21
CA GLU A 336 -12.15 -0.36 15.46
C GLU A 336 -11.31 -1.62 15.72
N ASP A 337 -10.11 -1.69 15.12
CA ASP A 337 -9.18 -2.82 15.21
C ASP A 337 -8.04 -2.61 16.23
N GLY A 338 -8.12 -1.60 17.09
CA GLY A 338 -7.11 -1.28 18.10
C GLY A 338 -6.17 -0.14 17.69
N ILE A 339 -5.07 0.02 18.44
CA ILE A 339 -4.02 0.99 18.15
C ILE A 339 -2.94 0.31 17.33
N LEU A 340 -2.63 0.86 16.17
CA LEU A 340 -1.74 0.26 15.19
C LEU A 340 -0.48 1.09 15.02
N PHE A 341 0.68 0.45 15.13
CA PHE A 341 1.97 1.02 14.78
C PHE A 341 2.55 0.24 13.60
N ILE A 342 3.03 0.94 12.59
CA ILE A 342 3.52 0.35 11.34
C ILE A 342 4.96 0.80 11.11
N TRP A 343 5.80 -0.08 10.58
CA TRP A 343 7.13 0.26 10.10
C TRP A 343 7.45 -0.45 8.79
N VAL A 344 8.50 0.02 8.12
CA VAL A 344 9.11 -0.65 6.97
C VAL A 344 10.16 -1.65 7.49
N ASP A 345 9.90 -2.94 7.26
CA ASP A 345 10.71 -4.10 7.67
C ASP A 345 11.66 -4.57 6.53
N GLU A 346 11.90 -3.72 5.53
CA GLU A 346 12.81 -3.88 4.38
C GLU A 346 12.62 -5.14 3.50
N ALA A 347 11.53 -5.90 3.70
CA ALA A 347 11.25 -7.17 3.01
C ALA A 347 12.38 -8.22 3.10
N THR A 348 13.23 -8.14 4.12
CA THR A 348 14.30 -9.10 4.34
C THR A 348 13.89 -10.21 5.31
N ASP A 349 14.44 -11.41 5.13
CA ASP A 349 14.31 -12.48 6.13
C ASP A 349 15.14 -12.18 7.40
N GLU A 350 16.04 -11.19 7.33
CA GLU A 350 16.71 -10.60 8.50
C GLU A 350 15.81 -9.50 9.06
N GLN A 351 15.36 -9.67 10.29
CA GLN A 351 14.48 -8.72 10.99
C GLN A 351 15.11 -8.41 12.35
N GLU A 352 15.30 -7.12 12.64
CA GLU A 352 15.87 -6.69 13.92
C GLU A 352 14.92 -7.01 15.08
N PRO A 353 15.44 -7.43 16.26
CA PRO A 353 14.60 -7.67 17.42
C PRO A 353 13.93 -6.38 17.89
N ILE A 354 12.70 -6.49 18.37
CA ILE A 354 12.01 -5.41 19.09
C ILE A 354 12.13 -5.70 20.57
N GLU A 355 12.65 -4.74 21.34
CA GLU A 355 12.60 -4.78 22.80
C GLU A 355 12.37 -3.36 23.29
N ALA A 356 11.11 -3.04 23.56
CA ALA A 356 10.69 -1.73 24.02
C ALA A 356 9.78 -1.87 25.25
N THR A 357 9.94 -0.97 26.22
CA THR A 357 9.00 -0.82 27.34
C THR A 357 8.38 0.56 27.28
N LEU A 358 7.05 0.59 27.29
CA LEU A 358 6.24 1.81 27.24
C LEU A 358 5.53 2.00 28.58
N SER A 359 5.37 3.24 28.98
CA SER A 359 4.28 3.63 29.88
C SER A 359 3.10 4.10 29.04
N VAL A 360 1.92 3.57 29.37
CA VAL A 360 0.67 3.87 28.68
C VAL A 360 -0.32 4.44 29.69
N ASN A 361 -0.80 5.65 29.43
CA ASN A 361 -1.82 6.31 30.23
C ASN A 361 -3.10 6.48 29.41
N THR A 362 -4.25 6.42 30.08
CA THR A 362 -5.54 6.78 29.46
C THR A 362 -5.74 8.29 29.58
N VAL A 363 -6.35 8.91 28.58
CA VAL A 363 -6.77 10.32 28.58
C VAL A 363 -8.25 10.41 28.23
N ASP A 364 -9.01 11.16 29.01
CA ASP A 364 -10.45 11.37 28.76
C ASP A 364 -10.70 12.56 27.80
N GLU A 365 -11.97 12.83 27.45
CA GLU A 365 -12.32 13.95 26.56
C GLU A 365 -12.02 15.33 27.20
N ALA A 366 -11.88 15.43 28.51
CA ALA A 366 -11.55 16.68 29.22
C ALA A 366 -10.03 16.88 29.41
N GLY A 367 -9.21 15.94 28.93
CA GLY A 367 -7.75 15.98 29.04
C GLY A 367 -7.20 15.48 30.38
N ASN A 368 -8.02 14.89 31.25
CA ASN A 368 -7.51 14.26 32.47
C ASN A 368 -6.76 12.96 32.11
N VAL A 369 -5.60 12.76 32.73
CA VAL A 369 -4.72 11.62 32.47
C VAL A 369 -4.75 10.67 33.67
N SER A 370 -4.84 9.36 33.43
CA SER A 370 -4.87 8.35 34.49
C SER A 370 -3.69 8.49 35.47
N ASP A 371 -3.96 8.40 36.78
CA ASP A 371 -2.97 8.57 37.85
C ASP A 371 -1.82 7.54 37.79
N GLU A 372 -2.11 6.35 37.28
CA GLU A 372 -1.15 5.27 37.08
C GLU A 372 -1.01 4.97 35.58
N ALA A 373 0.19 4.54 35.19
CA ALA A 373 0.50 4.09 33.83
C ALA A 373 0.61 2.56 33.77
N LEU A 374 0.10 1.98 32.69
CA LEU A 374 0.37 0.58 32.35
C LEU A 374 1.79 0.49 31.78
N LEU A 375 2.67 -0.25 32.44
CA LEU A 375 3.97 -0.60 31.88
C LEU A 375 3.83 -1.79 30.92
N LEU A 376 3.95 -1.51 29.63
CA LEU A 376 3.82 -2.47 28.54
C LEU A 376 5.19 -2.78 27.93
N THR A 377 5.64 -4.02 28.04
CA THR A 377 6.84 -4.50 27.32
C THR A 377 6.42 -5.16 26.02
N ILE A 378 6.91 -4.63 24.91
CA ILE A 378 6.79 -5.20 23.56
C ILE A 378 8.13 -5.89 23.27
N SER A 379 8.06 -7.19 23.03
CA SER A 379 9.25 -8.00 22.74
C SER A 379 8.98 -8.94 21.57
N ASP A 380 9.88 -8.90 20.60
CA ASP A 380 9.92 -9.80 19.47
C ASP A 380 11.40 -10.09 19.17
N GLU A 381 11.77 -11.36 19.06
CA GLU A 381 13.18 -11.74 18.87
C GLU A 381 13.71 -11.41 17.46
N GLY A 382 12.83 -10.94 16.55
CA GLY A 382 13.12 -10.80 15.14
C GLY A 382 13.27 -12.16 14.46
N SER A 383 13.88 -12.15 13.28
CA SER A 383 14.33 -13.36 12.60
C SER A 383 15.75 -13.16 12.10
N GLU A 384 16.64 -14.11 12.44
CA GLU A 384 17.89 -14.22 11.69
C GLU A 384 17.53 -14.78 10.31
N ALA A 385 18.20 -14.31 9.24
CA ALA A 385 18.09 -14.98 7.95
C ALA A 385 18.59 -16.42 8.12
N GLU A 386 17.65 -17.34 8.28
CA GLU A 386 17.93 -18.73 8.10
C GLU A 386 18.30 -18.87 6.63
N VAL A 387 19.61 -18.91 6.34
CA VAL A 387 20.12 -19.25 5.01
C VAL A 387 19.66 -20.67 4.74
N LYS A 388 18.42 -20.82 4.28
CA LYS A 388 17.90 -22.02 3.66
C LYS A 388 18.62 -22.10 2.33
N GLY A 389 19.88 -22.49 2.37
CA GLY A 389 20.61 -22.90 1.19
C GLY A 389 19.72 -23.94 0.53
N CYS A 390 19.23 -23.64 -0.68
CA CYS A 390 18.47 -24.60 -1.47
C CYS A 390 19.21 -25.92 -1.34
N PRO A 391 18.60 -26.99 -0.79
CA PRO A 391 19.26 -28.27 -0.75
C PRO A 391 19.67 -28.57 -2.19
N PRO A 392 20.97 -28.87 -2.44
CA PRO A 392 21.45 -29.05 -3.79
C PRO A 392 20.53 -30.02 -4.51
N PRO A 393 20.18 -29.77 -5.79
CA PRO A 393 19.21 -30.58 -6.51
C PRO A 393 19.55 -32.04 -6.30
N GLN A 394 18.66 -32.78 -5.64
CA GLN A 394 18.91 -34.19 -5.37
C GLN A 394 19.09 -34.86 -6.73
N ALA A 395 20.31 -35.37 -6.97
CA ALA A 395 20.60 -36.07 -8.21
C ALA A 395 19.51 -37.12 -8.43
N PRO A 396 18.95 -37.22 -9.66
CA PRO A 396 17.87 -38.16 -9.93
C PRO A 396 18.32 -39.55 -9.47
N ARG A 397 17.59 -40.12 -8.50
CA ARG A 397 17.82 -41.49 -8.07
C ARG A 397 17.67 -42.36 -9.30
N ALA A 398 18.78 -42.91 -9.79
CA ALA A 398 18.77 -43.95 -10.81
C ALA A 398 17.95 -45.12 -10.23
N SER A 399 16.72 -45.26 -10.71
CA SER A 399 15.93 -46.46 -10.51
C SER A 399 16.62 -47.58 -11.27
N GLY A 400 17.46 -48.35 -10.58
CA GLY A 400 18.01 -49.59 -11.10
C GLY A 400 16.89 -50.59 -11.37
N PHE A 401 16.89 -51.14 -12.59
CA PHE A 401 16.19 -52.37 -12.94
C PHE A 401 16.99 -53.59 -12.47
#